data_AF-A0A2Z2L838-F1
#
_entry.id   AF-A0A2Z2L838-F1
#
_cell.length_a   1.000
_cell.length_b   1.000
_cell.length_c   1.000
_cell.angle_alpha   90.00
_cell.angle_beta   90.00
_cell.angle_gamma   90.00
#
_symmetry.space_group_name_H-M   'P 1'
#
loop_
_entity.id
_entity.type
_entity.pdbx_description
1 polymer ?
#
loop_
_entity_poly.entity_id
_entity_poly.type
_entity_poly.pdbx_seq_one_letter_code
_entity_poly.pdbx_strand_id
1 'polypeptide(L)'
;MNSGLLDMRMCSSSSRDAAMFVNTVPEKEMADIIYQYGGERYSRRVARAIVDARRKCKIRNTGDLATIIRSAVPRSRVHPIYKTS
;
A
#
# COMPACT_ATOMS: atom_id res chain seq x y z
N MET A 1 7.66 -22.32 -1.81
CA MET A 1 8.63 -21.21 -1.66
C MET A 1 8.82 -20.58 -3.02
N ASN A 2 8.18 -19.43 -3.28
CA ASN A 2 8.36 -18.67 -4.53
C ASN A 2 8.95 -17.32 -4.17
N SER A 3 10.28 -17.29 -4.05
CA SER A 3 11.07 -16.07 -3.89
C SER A 3 11.31 -15.45 -5.27
N GLY A 4 10.24 -14.94 -5.88
CA GLY A 4 10.38 -14.09 -7.06
C GLY A 4 10.89 -12.74 -6.63
N LEU A 5 12.14 -12.40 -6.99
CA LEU A 5 12.54 -11.00 -7.16
C LEU A 5 11.42 -10.31 -7.95
N LEU A 6 11.03 -9.11 -7.53
CA LEU A 6 9.90 -8.33 -8.05
C LEU A 6 9.98 -8.12 -9.58
N ASP A 7 9.67 -9.16 -10.35
CA ASP A 7 9.62 -9.14 -11.80
C ASP A 7 8.15 -8.95 -12.19
N MET A 8 7.73 -7.69 -12.17
CA MET A 8 6.41 -7.23 -12.59
C MET A 8 6.43 -6.91 -14.10
N ARG A 9 6.87 -7.88 -14.91
CA ARG A 9 6.82 -7.78 -16.37
C ARG A 9 5.39 -8.03 -16.88
N MET A 10 4.54 -7.02 -16.75
CA MET A 10 3.51 -6.71 -17.74
C MET A 10 3.40 -5.18 -17.85
N CYS A 11 3.83 -4.64 -19.00
CA CYS A 11 3.78 -3.23 -19.39
C CYS A 11 4.61 -2.25 -18.53
N SER A 12 5.89 -2.20 -18.89
CA SER A 12 6.95 -1.38 -18.31
C SER A 12 6.81 0.11 -18.65
N SER A 13 6.16 0.88 -17.78
CA SER A 13 6.38 2.34 -17.67
C SER A 13 6.15 2.88 -16.24
N SER A 14 5.33 2.22 -15.42
CA SER A 14 4.87 2.78 -14.12
C SER A 14 5.59 2.23 -12.87
N SER A 15 6.44 1.21 -13.01
CA SER A 15 7.11 0.55 -11.87
C SER A 15 8.22 1.42 -11.25
N ARG A 16 8.86 2.28 -12.05
CA ARG A 16 9.84 3.25 -11.56
C ARG A 16 9.19 4.36 -10.73
N ASP A 17 7.98 4.75 -11.11
CA ASP A 17 7.23 5.79 -10.41
C ASP A 17 6.71 5.31 -9.06
N ALA A 18 6.19 4.09 -8.96
CA ALA A 18 5.63 3.62 -7.69
C ALA A 18 6.67 3.52 -6.57
N ALA A 19 7.86 2.99 -6.86
CA ALA A 19 8.93 2.89 -5.86
C ALA A 19 9.51 4.27 -5.50
N MET A 20 9.62 5.18 -6.48
CA MET A 20 10.02 6.56 -6.24
C MET A 20 8.98 7.25 -5.36
N PHE A 21 7.71 7.22 -5.78
CA PHE A 21 6.56 7.75 -5.08
C PHE A 21 6.53 7.38 -3.60
N VAL A 22 6.62 6.08 -3.28
CA VAL A 22 6.55 5.65 -1.87
C VAL A 22 7.75 6.09 -1.04
N ASN A 23 8.92 6.25 -1.66
CA ASN A 23 10.14 6.61 -0.95
C ASN A 23 10.40 8.13 -0.91
N THR A 24 9.77 8.95 -1.75
CA THR A 24 10.06 10.39 -1.87
C THR A 24 8.88 11.31 -1.54
N VAL A 25 7.64 10.92 -1.85
CA VAL A 25 6.49 11.83 -1.75
C VAL A 25 6.17 12.15 -0.29
N PRO A 26 5.84 13.40 0.05
CA PRO A 26 5.46 13.78 1.41
C PRO A 26 4.14 13.12 1.84
N GLU A 27 3.98 12.91 3.16
CA GLU A 27 2.82 12.21 3.74
C GLU A 27 1.47 12.78 3.27
N LYS A 28 1.35 14.10 3.27
CA LYS A 28 0.11 14.80 2.90
C LYS A 28 -0.30 14.52 1.46
N GLU A 29 0.63 14.72 0.53
CA GLU A 29 0.41 14.49 -0.90
C GLU A 29 0.14 13.01 -1.19
N MET A 30 0.85 12.11 -0.50
CA MET A 30 0.58 10.68 -0.58
C MET A 30 -0.84 10.34 -0.09
N ALA A 31 -1.29 10.94 1.02
CA ALA A 31 -2.64 10.73 1.54
C ALA A 31 -3.71 11.25 0.57
N ASP A 32 -3.48 12.41 -0.05
CA ASP A 32 -4.40 13.02 -1.02
C ASP A 32 -4.55 12.12 -2.25
N ILE A 33 -3.44 11.59 -2.76
CA ILE A 33 -3.44 10.66 -3.90
C ILE A 33 -4.15 9.34 -3.53
N ILE A 34 -3.82 8.74 -2.38
CA ILE A 34 -4.49 7.51 -1.93
C ILE A 34 -6.00 7.74 -1.75
N TYR A 35 -6.40 8.92 -1.29
CA TYR A 35 -7.81 9.30 -1.18
C TYR A 35 -8.48 9.48 -2.54
N GLN A 36 -7.84 10.19 -3.47
CA GLN A 36 -8.37 10.47 -4.80
C GLN A 36 -8.55 9.21 -5.64
N TYR A 37 -7.60 8.27 -5.59
CA TYR A 37 -7.66 7.03 -6.37
C TYR A 37 -8.34 5.87 -5.64
N GLY A 38 -8.32 5.84 -4.30
CA GLY A 38 -8.86 4.74 -3.50
C GLY A 38 -10.22 5.00 -2.87
N GLY A 39 -10.66 6.27 -2.74
CA GLY A 39 -11.93 6.62 -2.07
C GLY A 39 -11.98 6.27 -0.57
N GLU A 40 -10.87 5.86 0.02
CA GLU A 40 -10.83 5.24 1.35
C GLU A 40 -10.70 6.28 2.47
N ARG A 41 -11.49 6.12 3.55
CA ARG A 41 -11.37 6.98 4.75
C ARG A 41 -10.02 6.82 5.46
N TYR A 42 -9.31 5.74 5.17
CA TYR A 42 -8.06 5.38 5.81
C TYR A 42 -6.82 5.91 5.10
N SER A 43 -6.95 6.70 4.02
CA SER A 43 -5.81 7.21 3.25
C SER A 43 -4.72 7.88 4.09
N ARG A 44 -5.12 8.71 5.06
CA ARG A 44 -4.19 9.36 6.00
C ARG A 44 -3.42 8.34 6.87
N ARG A 45 -4.09 7.30 7.36
CA ARG A 45 -3.44 6.24 8.15
C ARG A 45 -2.47 5.43 7.29
N VAL A 46 -2.86 5.13 6.06
CA VAL A 46 -2.01 4.37 5.12
C VAL A 46 -0.77 5.18 4.75
N ALA A 47 -0.92 6.45 4.38
CA ALA A 47 0.20 7.33 4.06
C ALA A 47 1.21 7.43 5.21
N ARG A 48 0.72 7.66 6.42
CA ARG A 48 1.57 7.68 7.62
C ARG A 48 2.33 6.38 7.83
N ALA A 49 1.65 5.23 7.70
CA ALA A 49 2.30 3.93 7.85
C ALA A 49 3.40 3.70 6.79
N ILE A 50 3.20 4.16 5.56
CA ILE A 50 4.20 4.08 4.50
C ILE A 50 5.40 4.99 4.81
N VAL A 51 5.15 6.22 5.26
CA VAL A 51 6.22 7.16 5.65
C VAL A 51 7.00 6.66 6.86
N ASP A 52 6.33 6.09 7.86
CA ASP A 52 6.99 5.50 9.02
C ASP A 52 7.82 4.26 8.63
N ALA A 53 7.32 3.43 7.72
CA ALA A 53 8.02 2.26 7.22
C ALA A 53 9.27 2.63 6.42
N ARG A 54 9.16 3.59 5.48
CA ARG A 54 10.31 4.02 4.67
C ARG A 54 11.41 4.69 5.49
N ARG A 55 11.05 5.33 6.61
CA ARG A 55 12.02 5.90 7.57
C ARG A 55 12.87 4.84 8.25
N LYS A 56 12.33 3.62 8.41
CA LYS A 56 13.06 2.48 8.99
C LYS A 56 13.90 1.79 7.93
N CYS A 57 13.27 1.40 6.81
CA CYS A 57 13.92 0.74 5.68
C CYS A 57 13.23 1.16 4.38
N LYS A 58 14.01 1.40 3.32
CA LYS A 58 13.45 1.68 1.99
C LYS A 58 12.51 0.55 1.56
N ILE A 59 11.34 0.92 1.03
CA ILE A 59 10.36 -0.02 0.49
C ILE A 59 10.81 -0.39 -0.92
N ARG A 60 11.14 -1.66 -1.15
CA ARG A 60 11.78 -2.13 -2.40
C ARG A 60 10.86 -2.98 -3.27
N ASN A 61 9.80 -3.55 -2.68
CA ASN A 61 8.91 -4.45 -3.37
C ASN A 61 7.44 -4.17 -2.99
N THR A 62 6.52 -4.64 -3.82
CA THR A 62 5.08 -4.44 -3.63
C THR A 62 4.51 -5.31 -2.50
N GLY A 63 5.20 -6.38 -2.11
CA GLY A 63 4.81 -7.23 -0.97
C GLY A 63 4.95 -6.50 0.36
N ASP A 64 6.05 -5.79 0.55
CA ASP A 64 6.31 -4.93 1.70
C ASP A 64 5.25 -3.84 1.78
N LEU A 65 4.99 -3.16 0.65
CA LEU A 65 3.96 -2.14 0.56
C LEU A 65 2.58 -2.69 0.91
N ALA A 66 2.19 -3.83 0.35
CA ALA A 66 0.89 -4.45 0.62
C ALA A 66 0.76 -4.89 2.10
N THR A 67 1.86 -5.25 2.75
CA THR A 67 1.89 -5.61 4.18
C THR A 67 1.67 -4.38 5.05
N ILE A 68 2.34 -3.26 4.72
CA ILE A 68 2.18 -1.97 5.41
C ILE A 68 0.73 -1.45 5.26
N ILE A 69 0.18 -1.49 4.05
CA ILE A 69 -1.20 -1.04 3.82
C ILE A 69 -2.19 -1.91 4.61
N ARG A 70 -2.02 -3.24 4.60
CA ARG A 70 -2.88 -4.17 5.36
C ARG A 70 -2.80 -3.99 6.87
N SER A 71 -1.68 -3.56 7.41
CA SER A 71 -1.56 -3.28 8.85
C SER A 71 -2.15 -1.92 9.22
N ALA A 72 -2.13 -0.95 8.29
CA ALA A 72 -2.69 0.37 8.49
C ALA A 72 -4.22 0.40 8.45
N VAL A 73 -4.83 -0.43 7.60
CA VAL A 73 -6.28 -0.55 7.44
C VAL A 73 -6.81 -1.63 8.37
N PRO A 74 -7.76 -1.32 9.27
CA PRO A 74 -8.39 -2.36 10.08
C PRO A 74 -9.09 -3.36 9.17
N ARG A 75 -8.90 -4.66 9.40
CA ARG A 75 -9.69 -5.71 8.74
C ARG A 75 -11.15 -5.35 8.92
N SER A 76 -11.80 -4.88 7.84
CA SER A 76 -13.24 -4.73 7.84
C SER A 76 -13.78 -6.10 8.22
N ARG A 77 -14.54 -6.19 9.32
CA ARG A 77 -15.27 -7.42 9.63
C ARG A 77 -16.14 -7.65 8.42
N VAL A 78 -15.78 -8.67 7.64
CA VAL A 78 -16.68 -9.26 6.66
C VAL A 78 -17.96 -9.49 7.45
N HIS A 79 -19.01 -8.72 7.14
CA HIS A 79 -20.32 -8.97 7.69
C HIS A 79 -20.63 -10.41 7.29
N PRO A 80 -20.87 -11.34 8.24
CA PRO A 80 -21.24 -12.68 7.87
C PRO A 80 -22.56 -12.57 7.11
N ILE A 81 -22.48 -12.74 5.80
CA ILE A 81 -23.66 -12.85 4.96
C ILE A 81 -24.16 -14.27 5.26
N TYR A 82 -25.13 -14.33 6.18
CA TYR A 82 -25.96 -15.45 6.64
C TYR A 82 -25.24 -16.76 7.03
N LYS A 83 -25.24 -17.05 8.35
CA LYS A 83 -25.28 -18.44 8.85
C LYS A 83 -26.63 -19.03 8.43
N THR A 84 -26.64 -20.03 7.57
CA THR A 84 -27.76 -20.96 7.48
C THR A 84 -27.35 -22.27 8.17
N SER A 85 -28.17 -22.61 9.17
CA SER A 85 -28.19 -23.85 9.96
C SER A 85 -28.36 -25.09 9.12
#